data_AF-A0A660UQ62-F1
#
_entry.id   AF-A0A660UQ62-F1
#
_cell.length_a   1.000
_cell.length_b   1.000
_cell.length_c   1.000
_cell.angle_alpha   90.00
_cell.angle_beta   90.00
_cell.angle_gamma   90.00
#
_symmetry.space_group_name_H-M   'P 1'
#
loop_
_entity.id
_entity.type
_entity.pdbx_description
1 polymer ?
#
loop_
_entity_poly.entity_id
_entity_poly.type
_entity_poly.pdbx_seq_one_letter_code
_entity_poly.pdbx_strand_id
1 'polypeptide(L)' 'MKNLFTTGEAAQICNISQQTIIRCFDSGRLDGFRIPGSRFRRIPRENLIKFMKDNGIPLDNLNT' A
#
# COMPACT_ATOMS: atom_id res chain seq x y z
N MET A 1 -0.29 -4.48 -15.98
CA MET A 1 -0.81 -4.29 -14.61
C MET A 1 0.33 -4.39 -13.62
N LYS A 2 0.49 -3.39 -12.75
CA LYS A 2 1.57 -3.37 -11.76
C LYS A 2 1.19 -4.20 -10.52
N ASN A 3 2.13 -5.03 -10.06
CA ASN A 3 1.89 -5.99 -8.97
C ASN A 3 2.53 -5.58 -7.64
N LEU A 4 3.41 -4.59 -7.64
CA LEU A 4 4.11 -4.09 -6.45
C LEU A 4 4.06 -2.57 -6.41
N PHE A 5 3.68 -2.03 -5.27
CA PHE A 5 3.54 -0.60 -5.04
C PHE A 5 4.56 -0.11 -4.01
N THR A 6 5.07 1.09 -4.21
CA THR A 6 5.76 1.84 -3.16
C THR A 6 4.74 2.44 -2.18
N THR A 7 5.20 2.93 -1.03
CA THR A 7 4.32 3.63 -0.09
C THR A 7 3.71 4.90 -0.68
N GLY A 8 4.42 5.58 -1.59
CA GLY A 8 3.91 6.78 -2.27
C GLY A 8 2.81 6.44 -3.26
N GLU A 9 3.00 5.38 -4.03
CA GLU A 9 1.99 4.91 -4.99
C GLU A 9 0.74 4.40 -4.28
N ALA A 10 0.89 3.59 -3.23
CA ALA A 10 -0.23 3.14 -2.42
C ALA A 10 -0.99 4.32 -1.78
N ALA A 11 -0.28 5.38 -1.38
CA ALA A 11 -0.88 6.60 -0.84
C ALA A 11 -1.71 7.35 -1.87
N GLN A 12 -1.19 7.49 -3.10
CA GLN A 12 -1.92 8.10 -4.22
C GLN A 12 -3.18 7.29 -4.55
N ILE A 13 -3.07 5.96 -4.65
CA ILE A 13 -4.21 5.09 -4.97
C ILE A 13 -5.28 5.15 -3.88
N CYS A 14 -4.86 5.12 -2.61
CA CYS A 14 -5.76 5.15 -1.46
C CYS A 14 -6.28 6.56 -1.12
N ASN A 15 -5.78 7.60 -1.79
CA ASN A 15 -6.06 9.00 -1.48
C ASN A 15 -5.86 9.35 0.01
N ILE A 16 -4.79 8.84 0.61
CA ILE A 16 -4.37 9.15 1.98
C ILE A 16 -2.90 9.52 2.03
N SER A 17 -2.43 10.10 3.14
CA SER A 17 -1.03 10.49 3.24
C SER A 17 -0.09 9.28 3.17
N GLN A 18 1.09 9.46 2.56
CA GLN A 18 2.15 8.45 2.59
C GLN A 18 2.54 8.06 4.01
N GLN A 19 2.49 8.99 4.97
CA GLN A 19 2.75 8.71 6.37
C GLN A 19 1.70 7.78 6.99
N THR A 20 0.44 7.88 6.58
CA THR A 20 -0.63 6.96 6.99
C THR A 20 -0.34 5.55 6.47
N ILE A 21 0.02 5.41 5.20
CA ILE A 21 0.44 4.12 4.61
C ILE A 21 1.64 3.53 5.35
N ILE A 22 2.66 4.35 5.65
CA ILE A 22 3.85 3.91 6.42
C ILE A 22 3.44 3.40 7.80
N ARG A 23 2.59 4.13 8.53
CA ARG A 23 2.10 3.73 9.86
C ARG A 23 1.28 2.45 9.80
N CYS A 24 0.38 2.31 8.82
CA CYS A 24 -0.39 1.08 8.63
C CYS A 24 0.53 -0.11 8.31
N PHE A 25 1.56 0.09 7.50
CA PHE A 25 2.54 -0.95 7.20
C PHE A 25 3.34 -1.36 8.44
N ASP A 26 3.93 -0.39 9.14
CA ASP A 26 4.81 -0.68 10.29
C ASP A 26 4.03 -1.22 11.50
N SER A 27 2.71 -1.01 11.56
CA SER A 27 1.82 -1.62 12.56
C SER A 27 1.22 -2.97 12.14
N GLY A 28 1.53 -3.46 10.93
CA GLY A 28 0.99 -4.72 10.41
C GLY A 28 -0.45 -4.66 9.92
N ARG A 29 -1.05 -3.46 9.80
CA ARG A 29 -2.40 -3.28 9.20
C ARG A 29 -2.37 -3.33 7.67
N LEU A 30 -1.23 -3.03 7.06
CA LEU A 30 -1.00 -3.13 5.63
C LEU A 30 0.17 -4.07 5.37
N ASP A 31 -0.14 -5.24 4.83
CA ASP A 31 0.85 -6.29 4.63
C ASP A 31 1.80 -5.98 3.46
N GLY A 32 3.08 -6.30 3.63
CA GLY A 32 4.09 -6.25 2.58
C GLY A 32 5.49 -6.51 3.14
N PHE A 33 6.53 -6.12 2.43
CA PHE A 33 7.91 -6.39 2.84
C PHE A 33 8.83 -5.18 2.69
N ARG A 34 9.93 -5.18 3.47
CA ARG A 34 11.04 -4.25 3.30
C ARG A 34 12.06 -4.84 2.33
N ILE A 35 12.67 -3.99 1.51
CA ILE A 35 13.73 -4.43 0.60
C ILE A 35 14.99 -4.71 1.42
N PRO A 36 15.62 -5.89 1.30
CA PRO A 36 16.87 -6.20 1.99
C PRO A 36 17.94 -5.13 1.74
N GLY A 37 18.63 -4.69 2.79
CA GLY A 37 19.64 -3.62 2.69
C GLY A 37 19.07 -2.21 2.47
N SER A 38 17.74 -2.01 2.56
CA SER A 38 17.10 -0.71 2.36
C SER A 38 15.99 -0.45 3.39
N ARG A 39 15.62 0.83 3.54
CA ARG A 39 14.47 1.28 4.33
C ARG A 39 13.16 1.32 3.52
N PHE A 40 13.22 1.01 2.23
CA PHE A 40 12.07 1.05 1.36
C PHE A 40 11.14 -0.14 1.58
N ARG A 41 9.84 0.14 1.49
CA ARG A 41 8.76 -0.86 1.59
C ARG A 41 8.20 -1.15 0.21
N ARG A 42 7.67 -2.35 0.04
CA ARG A 42 6.92 -2.78 -1.13
C ARG A 42 5.64 -3.47 -0.69
N ILE A 43 4.55 -3.10 -1.35
CA ILE A 43 3.20 -3.53 -1.03
C ILE A 43 2.68 -4.32 -2.24
N PRO A 44 2.44 -5.64 -2.11
CA PRO A 44 1.80 -6.44 -3.16
C PRO A 44 0.39 -5.91 -3.49
N ARG A 45 -0.03 -6.04 -4.75
CA ARG A 45 -1.36 -5.60 -5.21
C ARG A 45 -2.50 -6.21 -4.40
N GLU A 46 -2.44 -7.51 -4.12
CA GLU A 46 -3.48 -8.23 -3.37
C GLU A 46 -3.61 -7.69 -1.94
N ASN A 47 -2.47 -7.41 -1.29
CA ASN A 47 -2.44 -6.84 0.05
C ASN A 47 -2.99 -5.41 0.07
N LEU A 48 -2.69 -4.62 -0.97
CA LEU A 48 -3.26 -3.28 -1.13
C LEU A 48 -4.78 -3.33 -1.32
N ILE A 49 -5.27 -4.25 -2.17
CA ILE A 49 -6.72 -4.47 -2.38
C ILE A 49 -7.40 -4.86 -1.07
N LYS A 50 -6.81 -5.79 -0.32
CA LYS A 50 -7.33 -6.21 0.99
C LYS A 50 -7.41 -5.03 1.94
N PHE A 51 -6.32 -4.28 2.10
CA PHE A 51 -6.28 -3.08 2.92
C PHE A 51 -7.34 -2.05 2.52
N MET A 52 -7.51 -1.83 1.21
CA MET A 52 -8.54 -0.92 0.69
C MET A 52 -9.94 -1.38 1.07
N LYS A 53 -10.26 -2.66 0.89
CA LYS A 53 -11.55 -3.25 1.29
C LYS A 53 -11.79 -3.12 2.79
N ASP A 54 -10.79 -3.47 3.61
CA ASP A 54 -10.87 -3.44 5.07
C ASP A 54 -11.09 -2.01 5.62
N ASN A 55 -10.68 -0.99 4.85
CA ASN A 55 -10.81 0.43 5.21
C ASN A 55 -11.88 1.17 4.39
N GLY A 56 -12.69 0.48 3.58
CA GLY A 56 -13.75 1.08 2.78
C GLY A 56 -13.26 2.01 1.65
N ILE A 57 -12.05 1.81 1.14
CA ILE A 57 -11.44 2.60 0.07
C ILE A 57 -11.87 2.04 -1.30
N PRO A 58 -12.44 2.84 -2.22
CA PRO A 58 -12.82 2.40 -3.56
C PRO A 58 -11.65 1.89 -4.40
N LEU A 59 -11.85 0.81 -5.16
CA LEU A 59 -10.79 0.18 -5.99
C LEU A 59 -10.59 0.84 -7.36
N ASP A 60 -11.36 1.88 -7.68
CA ASP A 60 -11.39 2.50 -9.02
C ASP A 60 -10.02 3.05 -9.43
N ASN A 61 -9.22 3.50 -8.46
CA ASN A 61 -7.89 4.07 -8.66
C ASN A 61 -6.79 3.03 -8.95
N LEU A 62 -7.11 1.73 -8.96
CA LEU A 62 -6.15 0.63 -9.04
C LEU A 62 -5.95 0.09 -10.48
N ASN A 63 -6.64 0.67 -11.46
CA ASN A 63 -6.67 0.22 -12.87
C ASN A 63 -5.69 0.92 -13.82
N THR A 64 -4.81 1.79 -13.31
CA THR A 64 -3.76 2.46 -14.08
C THR A 64 -2.48 1.63 -14.14
#